data_AF-A0A2X3FZ39-F1
#
_entry.id   AF-A0A2X3FZ39-F1
#
_cell.length_a   1.000
_cell.length_b   1.000
_cell.length_c   1.000
_cell.angle_alpha   90.00
_cell.angle_beta   90.00
_cell.angle_gamma   90.00
#
_symmetry.space_group_name_H-M   'P 1'
#
loop_
_entity.id
_entity.type
_entity.pdbx_description
1 polymer ?
#
loop_
_entity_poly.entity_id
_entity_poly.type
_entity_poly.pdbx_seq_one_letter_code
_entity_poly.pdbx_strand_id
1 'polypeptide(L)'
;MAIFDGHNDLLLNLWLHHRADPVSAFFAGIENGHLDYPRMLQGGFAGGLFALFVPPQEYIARMTPQYASQRWDPIDILWQQLAILKQLIAHSAGRLRLCLSAADIERCREDKVLAMVAHIEGAGGF
;
A
#
# COMPACT_ATOMS: atom_id res chain seq x y z
N MET A 1 8.98 19.69 5.94
CA MET A 1 7.99 19.91 4.87
C MET A 1 7.14 18.66 4.79
N ALA A 2 5.81 18.78 4.71
CA ALA A 2 4.92 17.64 4.54
C ALA A 2 4.89 17.25 3.05
N ILE A 3 5.23 16.01 2.72
CA ILE A 3 5.25 15.53 1.34
C ILE A 3 3.99 14.70 1.06
N PHE A 4 3.32 15.02 -0.04
CA PHE A 4 2.28 14.17 -0.61
C PHE A 4 2.83 13.52 -1.88
N ASP A 5 2.93 12.20 -1.87
CA ASP A 5 3.58 11.42 -2.92
C ASP A 5 2.60 11.02 -4.03
N GLY A 6 3.05 11.12 -5.28
CA GLY A 6 2.22 10.91 -6.46
C GLY A 6 2.02 9.44 -6.83
N HIS A 7 2.88 8.53 -6.36
CA HIS A 7 2.81 7.10 -6.67
C HIS A 7 3.77 6.30 -5.80
N ASN A 8 3.28 5.21 -5.20
CA ASN A 8 4.14 4.19 -4.62
C ASN A 8 3.52 2.78 -4.65
N ASP A 9 4.40 1.79 -4.58
CA ASP A 9 4.09 0.35 -4.65
C ASP A 9 4.16 -0.35 -3.29
N LEU A 10 3.88 0.36 -2.18
CA LEU A 10 3.89 -0.25 -0.85
C LEU A 10 2.96 -1.48 -0.77
N LEU A 11 1.78 -1.39 -1.38
CA LEU A 11 0.79 -2.48 -1.34
C LEU A 11 1.26 -3.72 -2.11
N LEU A 12 1.96 -3.54 -3.24
CA LEU A 12 2.59 -4.64 -3.97
C LEU A 12 3.65 -5.33 -3.10
N ASN A 13 4.51 -4.56 -2.43
CA ASN A 13 5.56 -5.11 -1.56
C ASN A 13 4.95 -5.93 -0.40
N LEU A 14 3.93 -5.39 0.26
CA LEU A 14 3.20 -6.09 1.32
C LEU A 14 2.50 -7.34 0.79
N TRP A 15 1.91 -7.29 -0.40
CA TRP A 15 1.25 -8.44 -1.01
C TRP A 15 2.22 -9.55 -1.39
N LEU A 16 3.40 -9.22 -1.94
CA LEU A 16 4.41 -10.21 -2.32
C LEU A 16 5.08 -10.84 -1.09
N HIS A 17 5.46 -10.04 -0.10
CA HIS A 17 6.39 -10.48 0.94
C HIS A 17 5.76 -10.62 2.34
N HIS A 18 4.61 -9.99 2.59
CA HIS A 18 4.01 -9.90 3.93
C HIS A 18 2.51 -10.20 3.96
N ARG A 19 1.94 -10.84 2.92
CA ARG A 19 0.47 -11.03 2.79
C ARG A 19 -0.20 -11.71 3.98
N ALA A 20 0.52 -12.52 4.74
CA ALA A 20 -0.03 -13.21 5.91
C ALA A 20 -0.26 -12.27 7.10
N ASP A 21 0.57 -11.24 7.26
CA ASP A 21 0.45 -10.23 8.31
C ASP A 21 1.03 -8.87 7.87
N PRO A 22 0.34 -8.16 6.95
CA PRO A 22 0.84 -6.93 6.38
C PRO A 22 0.82 -5.77 7.38
N VAL A 23 -0.08 -5.80 8.37
CA VAL A 23 -0.24 -4.76 9.39
C VAL A 23 0.99 -4.73 10.30
N SER A 24 1.39 -5.89 10.84
CA SER A 24 2.57 -5.95 11.71
C SER A 24 3.82 -5.55 10.95
N ALA A 25 4.00 -6.02 9.72
CA ALA A 25 5.14 -5.64 8.88
C ALA A 25 5.21 -4.12 8.64
N PHE A 26 4.09 -3.50 8.25
CA PHE A 26 4.03 -2.07 7.98
C PHE A 26 4.36 -1.20 9.21
N PHE A 27 3.84 -1.57 10.39
CA PHE A 27 4.03 -0.76 11.60
C PHE A 27 5.35 -1.03 12.33
N ALA A 28 5.88 -2.26 12.26
CA ALA A 28 7.17 -2.59 12.87
C ALA A 28 8.36 -2.10 12.03
N GLY A 29 8.15 -1.97 10.71
CA GLY A 29 9.19 -1.64 9.75
C GLY A 29 9.51 -2.83 8.85
N ILE A 30 9.81 -2.53 7.59
CA ILE A 30 10.08 -3.52 6.55
C ILE A 30 11.58 -3.51 6.26
N GLU A 31 12.23 -4.66 6.43
CA GLU A 31 13.68 -4.80 6.22
C GLU A 31 14.11 -4.39 4.80
N ASN A 32 13.39 -4.89 3.79
CA ASN A 32 13.68 -4.63 2.38
C ASN A 32 12.48 -3.94 1.71
N GLY A 33 12.68 -2.70 1.27
CA GLY A 33 11.64 -1.87 0.65
C GLY A 33 11.97 -0.40 0.82
N HIS A 34 11.09 0.50 0.34
CA HIS A 34 11.29 1.95 0.48
C HIS A 34 10.42 2.58 1.57
N LEU A 35 9.26 1.98 1.85
CA LEU A 35 8.21 2.57 2.65
C LEU A 35 7.76 1.61 3.76
N ASP A 36 7.61 2.16 4.95
CA ASP A 36 6.89 1.61 6.10
C ASP A 36 6.52 2.78 7.03
N TYR A 37 5.74 2.51 8.07
CA TYR A 37 5.24 3.56 8.94
C TYR A 37 6.37 4.34 9.64
N PRO A 38 7.38 3.70 10.27
CA PRO A 38 8.50 4.43 10.88
C PRO A 38 9.25 5.36 9.90
N ARG A 39 9.56 4.88 8.69
CA ARG A 39 10.26 5.68 7.66
C ARG A 39 9.39 6.82 7.12
N MET A 40 8.10 6.58 6.93
CA MET A 40 7.15 7.62 6.52
C MET A 40 7.13 8.78 7.53
N LEU A 41 7.07 8.47 8.82
CA LEU A 41 7.14 9.49 9.87
C LEU A 41 8.47 10.24 9.85
N GLN A 42 9.60 9.53 9.79
CA GLN A 42 10.93 10.14 9.77
C GLN A 42 11.13 11.04 8.54
N GLY A 43 10.60 10.62 7.39
CA GLY A 43 10.71 11.34 6.12
C GLY A 43 9.73 12.49 5.92
N GLY A 44 8.78 12.69 6.85
CA GLY A 44 7.73 13.70 6.70
C GLY A 44 6.71 13.37 5.60
N PHE A 45 6.51 12.08 5.32
CA PHE A 45 5.51 11.58 4.37
C PHE A 45 4.11 11.77 4.97
N ALA A 46 3.36 12.71 4.42
CA ALA A 46 2.02 13.08 4.89
C ALA A 46 0.90 12.28 4.20
N GLY A 47 1.19 11.66 3.07
CA GLY A 47 0.24 10.83 2.34
C GLY A 47 0.67 10.58 0.92
N GLY A 48 -0.14 9.83 0.18
CA GLY A 48 0.12 9.61 -1.24
C GLY A 48 -0.88 8.68 -1.91
N LEU A 49 -0.57 8.38 -3.18
CA LEU A 49 -1.30 7.43 -4.00
C LEU A 49 -0.67 6.04 -3.83
N PHE A 50 -1.44 5.10 -3.31
CA PHE A 50 -1.03 3.73 -3.06
C PHE A 50 -1.55 2.84 -4.18
N ALA A 51 -0.63 2.38 -5.02
CA ALA A 51 -0.94 1.65 -6.24
C ALA A 51 -1.52 0.25 -5.94
N LEU A 52 -2.58 -0.10 -6.66
CA LEU A 52 -3.09 -1.44 -6.85
C LEU A 52 -2.61 -1.88 -8.22
N PHE A 53 -1.57 -2.72 -8.24
CA PHE A 53 -0.89 -3.10 -9.47
C PHE A 53 -0.99 -4.61 -9.69
N VAL A 54 -1.31 -5.05 -10.91
CA VAL A 54 -1.28 -6.47 -11.28
C VAL A 54 0.08 -6.80 -11.91
N PRO A 55 1.03 -7.41 -11.16
CA PRO A 55 2.33 -7.74 -11.72
C PRO A 55 2.23 -8.89 -12.73
N PRO A 56 3.09 -8.91 -13.77
CA PRO A 56 3.24 -10.07 -14.64
C PRO A 56 3.60 -11.34 -13.85
N GLN A 57 3.14 -12.51 -14.29
CA GLN A 57 3.43 -13.79 -13.62
C GLN A 57 4.94 -14.04 -13.47
N GLU A 58 5.73 -13.70 -14.47
CA GLU A 58 7.19 -13.81 -14.44
C GLU A 58 7.83 -12.95 -13.35
N TYR A 59 7.25 -11.79 -13.06
CA TYR A 59 7.69 -10.92 -11.98
C TYR A 59 7.40 -11.57 -10.62
N ILE A 60 6.19 -12.11 -10.43
CA ILE A 60 5.82 -12.86 -9.20
C ILE A 60 6.77 -14.04 -9.01
N ALA A 61 7.00 -14.85 -10.04
CA ALA A 61 7.87 -16.01 -9.97
C ALA A 61 9.33 -15.65 -9.60
N ARG A 62 9.81 -14.49 -10.06
CA ARG A 62 11.16 -14.00 -9.73
C ARG A 62 11.24 -13.45 -8.30
N MET A 63 10.27 -12.63 -7.89
CA MET A 63 10.30 -11.95 -6.59
C MET A 63 9.88 -12.86 -5.44
N THR A 64 9.03 -13.84 -5.72
CA THR A 64 8.40 -14.69 -4.72
C THR A 64 8.25 -16.12 -5.26
N PRO A 65 9.36 -16.88 -5.38
CA PRO A 65 9.38 -18.18 -6.05
C PRO A 65 8.38 -19.20 -5.51
N GLN A 66 8.00 -19.10 -4.23
CA GLN A 66 6.96 -19.94 -3.62
C GLN A 66 5.56 -19.77 -4.26
N TYR A 67 5.32 -18.68 -4.98
CA TYR A 67 4.06 -18.40 -5.69
C TYR A 67 4.18 -18.59 -7.20
N ALA A 68 5.32 -19.08 -7.71
CA ALA A 68 5.58 -19.18 -9.15
C ALA A 68 4.57 -20.09 -9.89
N SER A 69 4.09 -21.15 -9.23
CA SER A 69 3.12 -22.10 -9.80
C SER A 69 1.66 -21.74 -9.53
N GLN A 70 1.41 -20.72 -8.71
CA GLN A 70 0.06 -20.29 -8.41
C GLN A 70 -0.52 -19.52 -9.60
N ARG A 71 -1.75 -19.87 -9.98
CA ARG A 71 -2.55 -19.07 -10.91
C ARG A 71 -3.18 -17.93 -10.14
N TRP A 72 -3.07 -16.74 -10.70
CA TRP A 72 -3.66 -15.53 -10.14
C TRP A 72 -4.67 -14.95 -11.11
N ASP A 73 -5.85 -14.64 -10.60
CA ASP A 73 -6.79 -13.79 -11.31
C ASP A 73 -6.37 -12.31 -11.11
N PRO A 74 -6.17 -11.53 -12.19
CA PRO A 74 -5.89 -10.10 -12.10
C PRO A 74 -6.84 -9.33 -11.16
N ILE A 75 -8.14 -9.62 -11.18
CA ILE A 75 -9.10 -8.89 -10.33
C ILE A 75 -8.90 -9.24 -8.84
N ASP A 76 -8.56 -10.49 -8.54
CA ASP A 76 -8.30 -10.93 -7.17
C ASP A 76 -7.06 -10.26 -6.60
N ILE A 77 -6.02 -10.05 -7.41
CA ILE A 77 -4.81 -9.32 -6.98
C ILE A 77 -5.18 -7.88 -6.57
N LEU A 78 -5.97 -7.19 -7.37
CA LEU A 78 -6.42 -5.81 -7.06
C LEU A 78 -7.22 -5.78 -5.74
N TRP A 79 -8.16 -6.71 -5.56
CA TRP A 79 -8.95 -6.80 -4.33
C TRP A 79 -8.10 -7.13 -3.10
N GLN A 80 -7.11 -8.02 -3.25
CA GLN A 80 -6.20 -8.36 -2.15
C GLN A 80 -5.34 -7.17 -1.72
N GLN A 81 -4.80 -6.38 -2.66
CA GLN A 81 -4.06 -5.16 -2.32
C GLN A 81 -4.95 -4.08 -1.69
N LEU A 82 -6.18 -3.91 -2.19
CA LEU A 82 -7.15 -3.01 -1.55
C LEU A 82 -7.52 -3.48 -0.14
N ALA A 83 -7.64 -4.79 0.08
CA ALA A 83 -7.88 -5.36 1.39
C ALA A 83 -6.71 -5.07 2.34
N ILE A 84 -5.46 -5.18 1.89
CA ILE A 84 -4.28 -4.77 2.66
C ILE A 84 -4.38 -3.30 3.06
N LEU A 85 -4.67 -2.39 2.11
CA LEU A 85 -4.83 -0.96 2.40
C LEU A 85 -5.87 -0.72 3.51
N LYS A 86 -7.04 -1.36 3.40
CA LYS A 86 -8.12 -1.26 4.39
C LYS A 86 -7.72 -1.83 5.75
N GLN A 87 -6.97 -2.92 5.79
CA GLN A 87 -6.44 -3.49 7.03
C GLN A 87 -5.48 -2.53 7.73
N LEU A 88 -4.53 -1.93 6.99
CA LEU A 88 -3.62 -0.94 7.56
C LEU A 88 -4.39 0.19 8.25
N ILE A 89 -5.40 0.72 7.56
CA ILE A 89 -6.23 1.83 8.06
C ILE A 89 -7.02 1.41 9.30
N ALA A 90 -7.71 0.27 9.25
CA ALA A 90 -8.52 -0.23 10.36
C ALA A 90 -7.70 -0.48 11.63
N HIS A 91 -6.45 -0.95 11.48
CA HIS A 91 -5.55 -1.25 12.60
C HIS A 91 -4.58 -0.09 12.93
N SER A 92 -4.78 1.08 12.34
CA SER A 92 -3.89 2.22 12.54
C SER A 92 -4.10 2.99 13.84
N ALA A 93 -5.14 2.70 14.62
CA ALA A 93 -5.53 3.53 15.77
C ALA A 93 -5.67 5.02 15.41
N GLY A 94 -6.21 5.31 14.22
CA GLY A 94 -6.44 6.67 13.72
C GLY A 94 -5.24 7.34 13.06
N ARG A 95 -4.09 6.67 12.97
CA ARG A 95 -2.85 7.21 12.35
C ARG A 95 -2.90 7.28 10.82
N LEU A 96 -3.81 6.53 10.18
CA LEU A 96 -4.00 6.50 8.73
C LEU A 96 -5.48 6.77 8.39
N ARG A 97 -5.77 7.34 7.22
CA ARG A 97 -7.14 7.55 6.74
C ARG A 97 -7.26 7.29 5.23
N LEU A 98 -8.31 6.57 4.84
CA LEU A 98 -8.70 6.44 3.44
C LEU A 98 -9.29 7.78 2.98
N CYS A 99 -8.72 8.37 1.94
CA CYS A 99 -9.18 9.61 1.35
C CYS A 99 -9.90 9.32 0.03
N LEU A 100 -11.12 9.84 -0.11
CA LEU A 100 -11.95 9.70 -1.31
C LEU A 100 -12.15 11.03 -2.04
N SER A 101 -11.58 12.11 -1.49
CA SER A 101 -11.66 13.47 -2.02
C SER A 101 -10.43 14.28 -1.64
N ALA A 102 -10.18 15.37 -2.37
CA ALA A 102 -9.15 16.34 -1.99
C ALA A 102 -9.38 16.93 -0.59
N ALA A 103 -10.64 17.14 -0.22
CA ALA A 103 -10.99 17.61 1.11
C ALA A 103 -10.59 16.61 2.23
N ASP A 104 -10.62 15.30 1.97
CA ASP A 104 -10.12 14.30 2.93
C ASP A 104 -8.61 14.44 3.16
N ILE A 105 -7.85 14.68 2.07
CA ILE A 105 -6.40 14.88 2.12
C ILE A 105 -6.06 16.14 2.94
N GLU A 106 -6.76 17.25 2.69
CA GLU A 106 -6.54 18.49 3.45
C GLU A 106 -6.87 18.30 4.94
N ARG A 107 -7.95 17.59 5.27
CA ARG A 107 -8.29 17.25 6.67
C ARG A 107 -7.21 16.39 7.32
N CYS A 108 -6.65 15.42 6.62
CA CYS A 108 -5.52 14.62 7.11
C CYS A 108 -4.30 15.50 7.45
N ARG A 109 -4.02 16.52 6.64
CA ARG A 109 -2.93 17.47 6.87
C ARG A 109 -3.12 18.26 8.17
N GLU A 110 -4.35 18.69 8.44
CA GLU A 110 -4.72 19.39 9.69
C GLU A 110 -4.63 18.45 10.90
N ASP A 111 -5.17 17.24 10.76
CA ASP A 111 -5.23 16.22 11.81
C ASP A 111 -3.88 15.53 12.08
N LYS A 112 -2.87 15.76 11.23
CA LYS A 112 -1.58 15.06 11.23
C LYS A 112 -1.73 13.53 11.10
N VAL A 113 -2.66 13.12 10.25
CA VAL A 113 -2.96 11.73 9.90
C VAL A 113 -2.41 11.45 8.51
N LEU A 114 -1.86 10.25 8.27
CA LEU A 114 -1.35 9.90 6.94
C LEU A 114 -2.53 9.69 5.97
N ALA A 115 -2.57 10.50 4.91
CA ALA A 115 -3.59 10.42 3.88
C ALA A 115 -3.29 9.28 2.89
N MET A 116 -4.19 8.31 2.78
CA MET A 116 -4.04 7.20 1.85
C MET A 116 -5.11 7.25 0.77
N VAL A 117 -4.68 7.35 -0.50
CA VAL A 117 -5.56 7.27 -1.67
C VAL A 117 -5.30 5.96 -2.40
N ALA A 118 -6.33 5.17 -2.65
CA ALA A 118 -6.20 4.00 -3.52
C ALA A 118 -6.06 4.45 -4.98
N HIS A 119 -5.03 3.98 -5.67
CA HIS A 119 -4.74 4.28 -7.07
C HIS A 119 -4.70 2.97 -7.85
N ILE A 120 -5.46 2.85 -8.93
CA ILE A 120 -5.37 1.66 -9.80
C ILE A 120 -4.31 1.94 -10.86
N GLU A 121 -3.23 1.16 -10.85
CA GLU A 121 -2.16 1.23 -11.84
C GLU A 121 -2.38 0.17 -12.93
N GLY A 122 -2.85 0.64 -14.09
CA GLY A 122 -3.15 -0.22 -15.24
C GLY A 122 -4.55 -0.84 -15.17
N ALA A 123 -5.18 -0.95 -16.33
CA ALA A 123 -6.55 -1.46 -16.47
C ALA A 123 -6.64 -2.98 -16.63
N GLY A 124 -5.54 -3.72 -16.48
CA GLY A 124 -5.49 -5.17 -16.79
C GLY A 124 -6.32 -6.06 -15.85
N GLY A 125 -6.89 -5.52 -14.78
CA GLY A 125 -7.84 -6.21 -13.92
C GLY A 125 -9.31 -6.03 -14.31
N PHE A 126 -9.59 -5.30 -15.39
CA PHE A 126 -10.95 -5.00 -15.88
C PHE A 126 -11.12 -5.43 -17.34
#